data_AF-A0A1Q3ULA5-F1
#
_entry.id   AF-A0A1Q3ULA5-F1
#
_cell.length_a   1.000
_cell.length_b   1.000
_cell.length_c   1.000
_cell.angle_alpha   90.00
_cell.angle_beta   90.00
_cell.angle_gamma   90.00
#
_symmetry.space_group_name_H-M   'P 1'
#
loop_
_entity.id
_entity.type
_entity.pdbx_description
1 polymer ?
#
loop_
_entity_poly.entity_id
_entity_poly.type
_entity_poly.pdbx_seq_one_letter_code
_entity_poly.pdbx_strand_id
1 'polypeptide(L)'
;MGFILLSSGMFKETFESMRGINVQSLQNPVKLEYYSITMRAYYDLAAYNNDRHFTPVYTSQANNYIDSAIAISSPGSYDNIYLTGYKEYKNGANDSATVLFNRLLDSKKLTEHQDAIVQSTLSNVYQSMGQPDKSIGLLVKATISDIRSSTKETIALFWLAEILYKKGDIKNAYLALEHALDDAEFYGARQRKVQIASLLPIVASEKLLFIEREEKLYIRSLSLITVLAAVIIVVSILLYKRNKKLKSKEKIIEKVNEKLMEGTKIKEDYIGYFFNIISGYILQLERIKRSVDTKLPAKKYDDIQLMANNINIKKERETLFNTFDHVFIKIFPNFVEEFNKLFTKENQIWPKENEVLTTDLRIFALMRMGITDTETIAKILEYSEKTIYVYKMRIKAKALIHGDEFDQRVMAIKAVDTSGKKA
;
A
#
# COMPACT_ATOMS: atom_id res chain seq x y z
N MET A 1 -30.42 -50.55 -40.73
CA MET A 1 -31.11 -49.31 -41.21
C MET A 1 -32.06 -48.75 -40.15
N GLY A 2 -33.06 -49.51 -39.68
CA GLY A 2 -34.02 -49.03 -38.68
C GLY A 2 -33.39 -48.42 -37.42
N PHE A 3 -32.36 -49.06 -36.85
CA PHE A 3 -31.61 -48.53 -35.70
C PHE A 3 -30.99 -47.14 -35.98
N ILE A 4 -30.32 -46.96 -37.12
CA ILE A 4 -29.66 -45.70 -37.49
C ILE A 4 -30.68 -44.57 -37.66
N LEU A 5 -31.81 -44.86 -38.31
CA LEU A 5 -32.90 -43.91 -38.50
C LEU A 5 -33.51 -43.50 -37.14
N LEU A 6 -33.72 -44.48 -36.25
CA LEU A 6 -34.25 -44.25 -34.91
C LEU A 6 -33.31 -43.35 -34.09
N SER A 7 -32.02 -43.70 -34.02
CA SER A 7 -31.01 -42.91 -33.31
C SER A 7 -30.84 -41.50 -33.87
N SER A 8 -31.23 -41.28 -35.14
CA SER A 8 -31.25 -39.96 -35.76
C SER A 8 -32.54 -39.15 -35.51
N GLY A 9 -33.54 -39.75 -34.85
CA GLY A 9 -34.86 -39.17 -34.59
C GLY A 9 -35.84 -39.26 -35.76
N MET A 10 -35.59 -40.11 -36.76
CA MET A 10 -36.42 -40.30 -37.95
C MET A 10 -37.47 -41.39 -37.71
N PHE A 11 -38.43 -41.12 -36.81
CA PHE A 11 -39.39 -42.13 -36.34
C PHE A 11 -40.26 -42.72 -37.46
N LYS A 12 -40.77 -41.88 -38.37
CA LYS A 12 -41.64 -42.35 -39.47
C LYS A 12 -40.89 -43.31 -40.38
N GLU A 13 -39.71 -42.90 -40.83
CA GLU A 13 -38.84 -43.70 -41.70
C GLU A 13 -38.38 -44.98 -41.01
N THR A 14 -38.18 -44.93 -39.69
CA THR A 14 -37.93 -46.12 -38.87
C THR A 14 -39.10 -47.10 -39.00
N PHE A 15 -40.33 -46.70 -38.71
CA PHE A 15 -41.50 -47.59 -38.80
C PHE A 15 -41.74 -48.10 -40.23
N GLU A 16 -41.57 -47.26 -41.24
CA GLU A 16 -41.70 -47.66 -42.65
C GLU A 16 -40.65 -48.71 -43.03
N SER A 17 -39.39 -48.52 -42.62
CA SER A 17 -38.31 -49.49 -42.87
C SER A 17 -38.55 -50.84 -42.17
N MET A 18 -39.25 -50.84 -41.04
CA MET A 18 -39.52 -52.03 -40.25
C MET A 18 -40.81 -52.76 -40.69
N ARG A 19 -41.76 -52.07 -41.32
CA ARG A 19 -43.07 -52.63 -41.71
C ARG A 19 -42.97 -53.75 -42.75
N GLY A 20 -41.97 -53.73 -43.62
CA GLY A 20 -41.79 -54.75 -44.68
C GLY A 20 -41.21 -56.08 -44.19
N ILE A 21 -40.86 -56.21 -42.91
CA ILE A 21 -40.17 -57.38 -42.37
C ILE A 21 -41.18 -58.45 -41.95
N ASN A 22 -41.10 -59.65 -42.53
CA ASN A 22 -41.85 -60.81 -42.06
C ASN A 22 -41.21 -61.38 -40.78
N VAL A 23 -41.67 -60.90 -39.63
CA VAL A 23 -41.13 -61.28 -38.32
C VAL A 23 -41.24 -62.78 -38.05
N GLN A 24 -42.30 -63.46 -38.54
CA GLN A 24 -42.53 -64.88 -38.23
C GLN A 24 -41.44 -65.78 -38.81
N SER A 25 -40.90 -65.43 -39.99
CA SER A 25 -39.81 -66.17 -40.65
C SER A 25 -38.42 -65.94 -40.06
N LEU A 26 -38.25 -65.02 -39.11
CA LEU A 26 -36.95 -64.68 -38.54
C LEU A 26 -36.51 -65.69 -37.45
N GLN A 27 -35.19 -65.84 -37.30
CA GLN A 27 -34.59 -66.54 -36.16
C GLN A 27 -34.71 -65.69 -34.87
N ASN A 28 -34.69 -66.34 -33.71
CA ASN A 28 -34.92 -65.68 -32.41
C ASN A 28 -34.02 -64.46 -32.14
N PRO A 29 -32.71 -64.46 -32.44
CA PRO A 29 -31.87 -63.27 -32.23
C PRO A 29 -32.33 -62.06 -33.06
N VAL A 30 -32.73 -62.29 -34.31
CA VAL A 30 -33.19 -61.23 -35.22
C VAL A 30 -34.60 -60.76 -34.86
N LYS A 31 -35.46 -61.67 -34.36
CA LYS A 31 -36.76 -61.30 -33.76
C LYS A 31 -36.58 -60.39 -32.55
N LEU A 32 -35.62 -60.70 -31.69
CA LEU A 32 -35.31 -59.91 -30.50
C LEU A 32 -34.83 -58.51 -30.86
N GLU A 33 -33.96 -58.39 -31.85
CA GLU A 33 -33.51 -57.10 -32.38
C GLU A 33 -34.68 -56.30 -32.98
N TYR A 34 -35.52 -56.95 -33.79
CA TYR A 34 -36.71 -56.32 -34.38
C TYR A 34 -37.64 -55.74 -33.31
N TYR A 35 -37.99 -56.54 -32.30
CA TYR A 35 -38.86 -56.09 -31.21
C TYR A 35 -38.20 -55.02 -30.36
N SER A 36 -36.89 -55.11 -30.12
CA SER A 36 -36.13 -54.10 -29.36
C SER A 36 -36.06 -52.75 -30.08
N ILE A 37 -35.82 -52.73 -31.39
CA ILE A 37 -35.84 -51.47 -32.16
C ILE A 37 -37.25 -50.88 -32.19
N THR A 38 -38.26 -51.73 -32.40
CA THR A 38 -39.66 -51.27 -32.53
C THR A 38 -40.21 -50.75 -31.20
N MET A 39 -39.96 -51.44 -30.08
CA MET A 39 -40.36 -50.95 -28.75
C MET A 39 -39.68 -49.63 -28.42
N ARG A 40 -38.37 -49.51 -28.74
CA ARG A 40 -37.62 -48.28 -28.49
C ARG A 40 -38.17 -47.14 -29.34
N ALA A 41 -38.46 -47.38 -30.61
CA ALA A 41 -39.05 -46.38 -31.50
C ALA A 41 -40.39 -45.83 -30.96
N TYR A 42 -41.26 -46.68 -30.44
CA TYR A 42 -42.51 -46.23 -29.83
C TYR A 42 -42.29 -45.49 -28.51
N TYR A 43 -41.38 -45.94 -27.63
CA TYR A 43 -41.06 -45.24 -26.39
C TYR A 43 -40.42 -43.86 -26.63
N ASP A 44 -39.50 -43.78 -27.59
CA ASP A 44 -38.80 -42.54 -27.93
C ASP A 44 -39.76 -41.56 -28.64
N LEU A 45 -40.68 -42.05 -29.47
CA LEU A 45 -41.75 -41.24 -30.06
C LEU A 45 -42.74 -40.74 -28.99
N ALA A 46 -43.09 -41.58 -28.02
CA ALA A 46 -43.94 -41.21 -26.89
C ALA A 46 -43.31 -40.08 -26.07
N ALA A 47 -42.00 -40.17 -25.81
CA ALA A 47 -41.22 -39.15 -25.12
C ALA A 47 -41.01 -37.87 -25.96
N TYR A 48 -40.89 -38.00 -27.28
CA TYR A 48 -40.76 -36.87 -28.19
C TYR A 48 -42.04 -36.02 -28.25
N ASN A 49 -43.20 -36.67 -28.41
CA ASN A 49 -44.48 -35.95 -28.47
C ASN A 49 -44.90 -35.38 -27.11
N ASN A 50 -44.70 -36.17 -26.04
CA ASN A 50 -44.95 -35.78 -24.66
C ASN A 50 -46.34 -35.12 -24.44
N ASP A 51 -47.39 -35.73 -24.98
CA ASP A 51 -48.74 -35.18 -25.01
C ASP A 51 -49.76 -36.12 -24.36
N ARG A 52 -50.92 -35.59 -23.94
CA ARG A 52 -51.93 -36.41 -23.23
C ARG A 52 -52.70 -37.39 -24.12
N HIS A 53 -52.63 -37.24 -25.44
CA HIS A 53 -53.46 -37.97 -26.40
C HIS A 53 -52.69 -39.12 -27.06
N PHE A 54 -51.53 -38.86 -27.68
CA PHE A 54 -50.77 -39.86 -28.43
C PHE A 54 -49.74 -40.61 -27.58
N THR A 55 -49.13 -39.98 -26.57
CA THR A 55 -48.16 -40.65 -25.68
C THR A 55 -48.71 -41.94 -25.06
N PRO A 56 -49.94 -42.01 -24.50
CA PRO A 56 -50.47 -43.27 -23.95
C PRO A 56 -50.60 -44.38 -25.01
N VAL A 57 -50.98 -44.02 -26.24
CA VAL A 57 -51.13 -44.97 -27.35
C VAL A 57 -49.76 -45.55 -27.72
N TYR A 58 -48.75 -44.70 -27.88
CA TYR A 58 -47.40 -45.16 -28.22
C TYR A 58 -46.76 -45.97 -27.09
N THR A 59 -46.94 -45.57 -25.83
CA THR A 59 -46.49 -46.36 -24.67
C THR A 59 -47.14 -47.74 -24.66
N SER A 60 -48.45 -47.84 -24.95
CA SER A 60 -49.13 -49.14 -25.05
C SER A 60 -48.57 -50.00 -26.18
N GLN A 61 -48.26 -49.43 -27.35
CA GLN A 61 -47.63 -50.17 -28.44
C GLN A 61 -46.22 -50.64 -28.05
N ALA A 62 -45.43 -49.77 -27.42
CA ALA A 62 -44.11 -50.12 -26.92
C ALA A 62 -44.15 -51.28 -25.91
N ASN A 63 -45.15 -51.28 -25.01
CA ASN A 63 -45.39 -52.35 -24.05
C ASN A 63 -45.66 -53.70 -24.74
N ASN A 64 -46.46 -53.74 -25.80
CA ASN A 64 -46.72 -54.98 -26.54
C ASN A 64 -45.45 -55.56 -27.19
N TYR A 65 -44.61 -54.69 -27.76
CA TYR A 65 -43.37 -55.12 -28.41
C TYR A 65 -42.30 -55.54 -27.39
N ILE A 66 -42.16 -54.83 -26.27
CA ILE A 66 -41.20 -55.22 -25.23
C ILE A 66 -41.62 -56.51 -24.53
N ASP A 67 -42.93 -56.80 -24.38
CA ASP A 67 -43.42 -58.09 -23.89
C ASP A 67 -43.05 -59.24 -24.83
N SER A 68 -43.17 -59.01 -26.13
CA SER A 68 -42.73 -59.98 -27.13
C SER A 68 -41.21 -60.22 -27.08
N ALA A 69 -40.43 -59.16 -26.88
CA ALA A 69 -38.97 -59.25 -26.73
C ALA A 69 -38.56 -60.01 -25.45
N ILE A 70 -39.22 -59.73 -24.32
CA ILE A 70 -38.97 -60.41 -23.04
C ILE A 70 -39.31 -61.90 -23.17
N ALA A 71 -40.45 -62.25 -23.78
CA ALA A 71 -40.90 -63.63 -23.90
C ALA A 71 -39.95 -64.54 -24.70
N ILE A 72 -39.24 -63.99 -25.68
CA ILE A 72 -38.29 -64.76 -26.51
C ILE A 72 -36.85 -64.72 -25.99
N SER A 73 -36.55 -63.84 -25.03
CA SER A 73 -35.24 -63.72 -24.41
C SER A 73 -35.00 -64.83 -23.38
N SER A 74 -33.75 -65.33 -23.30
CA SER A 74 -33.41 -66.38 -22.33
C SER A 74 -33.51 -65.85 -20.89
N PRO A 75 -34.20 -66.53 -19.96
CA PRO A 75 -34.30 -66.08 -18.58
C PRO A 75 -32.92 -65.83 -17.93
N GLY A 76 -32.77 -64.67 -17.30
CA GLY A 76 -31.51 -64.27 -16.64
C GLY A 76 -30.39 -63.79 -17.58
N SER A 77 -30.63 -63.76 -18.90
CA SER A 77 -29.74 -63.09 -19.85
C SER A 77 -29.78 -61.56 -19.68
N TYR A 78 -28.78 -60.86 -20.26
CA TYR A 78 -28.76 -59.41 -20.31
C TYR A 78 -30.07 -58.83 -20.86
N ASP A 79 -30.49 -59.29 -22.05
CA ASP A 79 -31.68 -58.77 -22.73
C ASP A 79 -32.94 -58.98 -21.88
N ASN A 80 -33.10 -60.16 -21.27
CA ASN A 80 -34.26 -60.45 -20.43
C ASN A 80 -34.35 -59.50 -19.24
N ILE A 81 -33.26 -59.31 -18.50
CA ILE A 81 -33.24 -58.44 -17.31
C ILE A 81 -33.35 -56.97 -17.71
N TYR A 82 -32.61 -56.53 -18.73
CA TYR A 82 -32.61 -55.15 -19.18
C TYR A 82 -33.98 -54.73 -19.72
N LEU A 83 -34.59 -55.53 -20.60
CA LEU A 83 -35.90 -55.22 -21.18
C LEU A 83 -37.00 -55.24 -20.11
N THR A 84 -36.94 -56.17 -19.15
CA THR A 84 -37.86 -56.16 -18.00
C THR A 84 -37.71 -54.88 -17.19
N GLY A 85 -36.48 -54.52 -16.80
CA GLY A 85 -36.23 -53.27 -16.05
C GLY A 85 -36.62 -52.02 -16.83
N TYR A 86 -36.43 -52.02 -18.15
CA TYR A 86 -36.81 -50.91 -19.02
C TYR A 86 -38.33 -50.77 -19.11
N LYS A 87 -39.08 -51.88 -19.20
CA LYS A 87 -40.55 -51.87 -19.12
C LYS A 87 -41.01 -51.31 -17.79
N GLU A 88 -40.48 -51.82 -16.69
CA GLU A 88 -40.83 -51.37 -15.33
C GLU A 88 -40.60 -49.86 -15.18
N TYR A 89 -39.44 -49.37 -15.61
CA TYR A 89 -39.12 -47.94 -15.61
C TYR A 89 -40.13 -47.12 -16.42
N LYS A 90 -40.40 -47.51 -17.67
CA LYS A 90 -41.29 -46.77 -18.56
C LYS A 90 -42.75 -46.76 -18.10
N ASN A 91 -43.14 -47.70 -17.23
CA ASN A 91 -44.46 -47.77 -16.62
C ASN A 91 -44.49 -47.25 -15.17
N GLY A 92 -43.44 -46.56 -14.72
CA GLY A 92 -43.38 -45.87 -13.43
C GLY A 92 -42.96 -46.74 -12.24
N ALA A 93 -42.67 -48.03 -12.43
CA ALA A 93 -42.18 -48.93 -11.40
C ALA A 93 -40.65 -48.76 -11.18
N ASN A 94 -40.25 -47.56 -10.76
CA ASN A 94 -38.83 -47.16 -10.67
C ASN A 94 -38.03 -48.00 -9.66
N ASP A 95 -38.63 -48.42 -8.54
CA ASP A 95 -37.96 -49.26 -7.53
C ASP A 95 -37.60 -50.63 -8.10
N SER A 96 -38.55 -51.26 -8.80
CA SER A 96 -38.38 -52.54 -9.51
C SER A 96 -37.29 -52.44 -10.57
N ALA A 97 -37.34 -51.40 -11.40
CA ALA A 97 -36.33 -51.12 -12.42
C ALA A 97 -34.92 -50.94 -11.81
N THR A 98 -34.81 -50.21 -10.70
CA THR A 98 -33.55 -49.98 -10.00
C THR A 98 -32.90 -51.29 -9.54
N VAL A 99 -33.68 -52.21 -8.98
CA VAL A 99 -33.19 -53.54 -8.56
C VAL A 99 -32.64 -54.31 -9.75
N LEU A 100 -33.35 -54.31 -10.88
CA LEU A 100 -32.96 -55.04 -12.09
C LEU A 100 -31.69 -54.47 -12.73
N PHE A 101 -31.56 -53.15 -12.82
CA PHE A 101 -30.37 -52.52 -13.39
C PHE A 101 -29.14 -52.64 -12.49
N ASN A 102 -29.29 -52.49 -11.17
CA ASN A 102 -28.17 -52.74 -10.24
C ASN A 102 -27.69 -54.20 -10.32
N ARG A 103 -28.61 -55.17 -10.43
CA ARG A 103 -28.26 -56.58 -10.63
C ARG A 103 -27.41 -56.79 -11.89
N LEU A 104 -27.70 -56.08 -12.99
CA LEU A 104 -26.89 -56.13 -14.21
C LEU A 104 -25.49 -55.58 -13.98
N LEU A 105 -25.37 -54.40 -13.34
CA LEU A 105 -24.09 -53.76 -13.05
C LEU A 105 -23.23 -54.60 -12.09
N ASP A 106 -23.85 -55.24 -11.09
CA ASP A 106 -23.16 -56.09 -10.12
C ASP A 106 -22.66 -57.41 -10.73
N SER A 107 -23.30 -57.88 -11.82
CA SER A 107 -22.92 -59.14 -12.47
C SER A 107 -21.53 -59.12 -13.11
N LYS A 108 -20.99 -57.93 -13.45
CA LYS A 108 -19.71 -57.70 -14.14
C LYS A 108 -19.49 -58.54 -15.42
N LYS A 109 -20.57 -59.02 -16.05
CA LYS A 109 -20.54 -59.79 -17.31
C LYS A 109 -20.89 -58.93 -18.54
N LEU A 110 -21.06 -57.62 -18.37
CA LEU A 110 -21.49 -56.71 -19.42
C LEU A 110 -20.33 -56.34 -20.33
N THR A 111 -20.61 -56.22 -21.63
CA THR A 111 -19.72 -55.49 -22.54
C THR A 111 -19.69 -54.00 -22.19
N GLU A 112 -18.66 -53.25 -22.61
CA GLU A 112 -18.58 -51.81 -22.35
C GLU A 112 -19.82 -51.05 -22.86
N HIS A 113 -20.34 -51.45 -24.02
CA HIS A 113 -21.55 -50.87 -24.59
C HIS A 113 -22.80 -51.17 -23.76
N GLN A 114 -22.97 -52.42 -23.31
CA GLN A 114 -24.08 -52.80 -22.43
C GLN A 114 -24.01 -52.10 -21.07
N ASP A 115 -22.80 -51.96 -20.50
CA ASP A 115 -22.56 -51.24 -19.25
C ASP A 115 -22.96 -49.76 -19.40
N ALA A 116 -22.55 -49.11 -20.50
CA ALA A 116 -22.94 -47.73 -20.81
C ALA A 116 -24.46 -47.54 -20.92
N ILE A 117 -25.15 -48.46 -21.62
CA ILE A 117 -26.61 -48.44 -21.77
C ILE A 117 -27.31 -48.60 -20.40
N VAL A 118 -26.86 -49.54 -19.58
CA VAL A 118 -27.46 -49.78 -18.26
C VAL A 118 -27.24 -48.59 -17.34
N GLN A 119 -26.03 -48.02 -17.31
CA GLN A 119 -25.71 -46.84 -16.51
C GLN A 119 -26.53 -45.62 -16.96
N SER A 120 -26.61 -45.36 -18.27
CA SER A 120 -27.42 -44.27 -18.82
C SER A 120 -28.89 -44.44 -18.47
N THR A 121 -29.44 -45.65 -18.62
CA THR A 121 -30.83 -45.93 -18.29
C THR A 121 -31.12 -45.78 -16.80
N LEU A 122 -30.27 -46.37 -15.94
CA LEU A 122 -30.40 -46.26 -14.48
C LEU A 122 -30.27 -44.81 -14.00
N SER A 123 -29.46 -43.99 -14.68
CA SER A 123 -29.38 -42.57 -14.39
C SER A 123 -30.75 -41.88 -14.55
N ASN A 124 -31.49 -42.20 -15.61
CA ASN A 124 -32.83 -41.67 -15.85
C ASN A 124 -33.84 -42.16 -14.81
N VAL A 125 -33.72 -43.41 -14.33
CA VAL A 125 -34.52 -43.91 -13.20
C VAL A 125 -34.24 -43.10 -11.95
N TYR A 126 -32.98 -42.84 -11.60
CA TYR A 126 -32.68 -42.01 -10.43
C TYR A 126 -33.13 -40.56 -10.60
N GLN A 127 -33.14 -40.01 -11.81
CA GLN A 127 -33.72 -38.70 -12.08
C GLN A 127 -35.24 -38.70 -11.84
N SER A 128 -35.99 -39.70 -12.31
CA SER A 128 -37.44 -39.80 -12.07
C SER A 128 -37.78 -40.01 -10.59
N MET A 129 -36.85 -40.55 -9.80
CA MET A 129 -36.95 -40.70 -8.35
C MET A 129 -36.48 -39.47 -7.54
N GLY A 130 -36.08 -38.38 -8.19
CA GLY A 130 -35.59 -37.18 -7.49
C GLY A 130 -34.21 -37.35 -6.82
N GLN A 131 -33.36 -38.25 -7.33
CA GLN A 131 -32.01 -38.54 -6.82
C GLN A 131 -30.91 -38.15 -7.84
N PRO A 132 -30.76 -36.86 -8.20
CA PRO A 132 -29.86 -36.42 -9.26
C PRO A 132 -28.37 -36.71 -8.97
N ASP A 133 -27.96 -36.79 -7.71
CA ASP A 133 -26.56 -37.09 -7.35
C ASP A 133 -26.10 -38.46 -7.83
N LYS A 134 -26.97 -39.48 -7.69
CA LYS A 134 -26.70 -40.83 -8.20
C LYS A 134 -26.67 -40.85 -9.73
N SER A 135 -27.50 -40.02 -10.36
CA SER A 135 -27.56 -39.88 -11.82
C SER A 135 -26.25 -39.33 -12.39
N ILE A 136 -25.65 -38.30 -11.79
CA ILE A 136 -24.40 -37.69 -12.29
C ILE A 136 -23.29 -38.72 -12.38
N GLY A 137 -23.06 -39.50 -11.31
CA GLY A 137 -22.01 -40.51 -11.29
C GLY A 137 -22.18 -41.57 -12.38
N LEU A 138 -23.42 -41.95 -12.68
CA LEU A 138 -23.75 -42.89 -13.75
C LEU A 138 -23.57 -42.28 -15.15
N LEU A 139 -24.03 -41.04 -15.36
CA LEU A 139 -23.89 -40.34 -16.63
C LEU A 139 -22.43 -40.05 -16.98
N VAL A 140 -21.60 -39.74 -15.99
CA VAL A 140 -20.14 -39.58 -16.20
C VAL A 140 -19.54 -40.89 -16.70
N LYS A 141 -19.85 -42.02 -16.07
CA LYS A 141 -19.34 -43.34 -16.51
C LYS A 141 -19.85 -43.70 -17.90
N ALA A 142 -21.14 -43.52 -18.17
CA ALA A 142 -21.74 -43.75 -19.49
C ALA A 142 -21.09 -42.86 -20.56
N THR A 143 -20.86 -41.58 -20.27
CA THR A 143 -20.17 -40.64 -21.17
C THR A 143 -18.74 -41.09 -21.48
N ILE A 144 -17.99 -41.55 -20.46
CA ILE A 144 -16.63 -42.08 -20.66
C ILE A 144 -16.66 -43.31 -21.57
N SER A 145 -17.60 -44.22 -21.36
CA SER A 145 -17.78 -45.41 -22.20
C SER A 145 -18.19 -45.05 -23.63
N ASP A 146 -19.07 -44.07 -23.83
CA ASP A 146 -19.45 -43.56 -25.15
C ASP A 146 -18.23 -42.98 -25.88
N ILE A 147 -17.41 -42.18 -25.19
CA ILE A 147 -16.17 -41.62 -25.76
C ILE A 147 -15.18 -42.72 -26.15
N ARG A 148 -14.94 -43.70 -25.26
CA ARG A 148 -14.00 -44.81 -25.52
C ARG A 148 -14.45 -45.71 -26.67
N SER A 149 -15.75 -45.96 -26.77
CA SER A 149 -16.35 -46.76 -27.84
C SER A 149 -16.60 -45.98 -29.13
N SER A 150 -16.30 -44.67 -29.14
CA SER A 150 -16.66 -43.77 -30.25
C SER A 150 -18.14 -43.78 -30.60
N THR A 151 -19.01 -43.98 -29.59
CA THR A 151 -20.46 -43.94 -29.74
C THR A 151 -20.94 -42.49 -29.77
N LYS A 152 -21.51 -42.07 -30.90
CA LYS A 152 -21.91 -40.68 -31.18
C LYS A 152 -23.42 -40.41 -31.09
N GLU A 153 -24.16 -41.27 -30.38
CA GLU A 153 -25.60 -41.08 -30.12
C GLU A 153 -25.86 -39.99 -29.04
N THR A 154 -24.81 -39.66 -28.27
CA THR A 154 -24.65 -38.47 -27.40
C THR A 154 -25.56 -38.40 -26.17
N ILE A 155 -26.30 -39.48 -25.83
CA ILE A 155 -27.46 -39.38 -24.90
C ILE A 155 -27.01 -39.02 -23.50
N ALA A 156 -25.98 -39.71 -23.00
CA ALA A 156 -25.46 -39.48 -21.66
C ALA A 156 -24.90 -38.07 -21.46
N LEU A 157 -24.14 -37.56 -22.43
CA LEU A 157 -23.45 -36.27 -22.30
C LEU A 157 -24.44 -35.09 -22.25
N PHE A 158 -25.50 -35.13 -23.04
CA PHE A 158 -26.56 -34.12 -22.99
C PHE A 158 -27.29 -34.11 -21.64
N TRP A 159 -27.71 -35.27 -21.13
CA TRP A 159 -28.37 -35.37 -19.83
C TRP A 159 -27.44 -34.94 -18.69
N LEU A 160 -26.15 -35.26 -18.79
CA LEU A 160 -25.15 -34.77 -17.84
C LEU A 160 -25.11 -33.25 -17.85
N ALA A 161 -25.10 -32.63 -19.02
CA ALA A 161 -25.09 -31.19 -19.15
C ALA A 161 -26.34 -30.53 -18.54
N GLU A 162 -27.52 -31.11 -18.74
CA GLU A 162 -28.75 -30.61 -18.14
C GLU A 162 -28.72 -30.66 -16.60
N ILE A 163 -28.23 -31.76 -16.02
CA ILE A 163 -28.12 -31.87 -14.56
C ILE A 163 -27.07 -30.91 -14.01
N LEU A 164 -25.92 -30.78 -14.67
CA LEU A 164 -24.86 -29.84 -14.28
C LEU A 164 -25.38 -28.41 -14.32
N TYR A 165 -26.17 -28.06 -15.34
CA TYR A 165 -26.82 -26.76 -15.45
C TYR A 165 -27.78 -26.52 -14.28
N LYS A 166 -28.68 -27.46 -13.99
CA LYS A 166 -29.63 -27.36 -12.86
C LYS A 166 -28.94 -27.23 -11.51
N LYS A 167 -27.70 -27.73 -11.38
CA LYS A 167 -26.85 -27.60 -10.18
C LYS A 167 -26.05 -26.30 -10.10
N GLY A 168 -26.07 -25.47 -11.15
CA GLY A 168 -25.27 -24.26 -11.23
C GLY A 168 -23.81 -24.48 -11.67
N ASP A 169 -23.45 -25.69 -12.14
CA ASP A 169 -22.14 -25.93 -12.76
C ASP A 169 -22.17 -25.53 -14.24
N ILE A 170 -22.27 -24.22 -14.46
CA ILE A 170 -22.44 -23.61 -15.79
C ILE A 170 -21.26 -23.93 -16.71
N LYS A 171 -20.04 -23.98 -16.17
CA LYS A 171 -18.82 -24.22 -16.95
C LYS A 171 -18.83 -25.61 -17.56
N ASN A 172 -19.06 -26.65 -16.74
CA ASN A 172 -19.05 -28.02 -17.23
C ASN A 172 -20.32 -28.34 -18.04
N ALA A 173 -21.46 -27.72 -17.70
CA ALA A 173 -22.67 -27.80 -18.53
C ALA A 173 -22.43 -27.25 -19.94
N TYR A 174 -21.80 -26.07 -20.06
CA TYR A 174 -21.47 -25.49 -21.36
C TYR A 174 -20.57 -26.41 -22.19
N LEU A 175 -19.48 -26.91 -21.58
CA LEU A 175 -18.53 -27.80 -22.26
C LEU A 175 -19.21 -29.10 -22.73
N ALA A 176 -20.05 -29.68 -21.88
CA ALA A 176 -20.79 -30.89 -22.23
C ALA A 176 -21.80 -30.63 -23.37
N LEU A 177 -22.48 -29.48 -23.39
CA LEU A 177 -23.40 -29.13 -24.49
C LEU A 177 -22.68 -28.86 -25.82
N GLU A 178 -21.50 -28.24 -25.78
CA GLU A 178 -20.68 -27.99 -26.97
C GLU A 178 -20.27 -29.31 -27.63
N HIS A 179 -19.68 -30.22 -26.85
CA HIS A 179 -19.34 -31.56 -27.35
C HIS A 179 -20.57 -32.38 -27.74
N ALA A 180 -21.68 -32.23 -27.03
CA ALA A 180 -22.90 -32.91 -27.41
C ALA A 180 -23.46 -32.40 -28.75
N LEU A 181 -23.27 -31.11 -29.05
CA LEU A 181 -23.65 -30.55 -30.34
C LEU A 181 -22.80 -31.16 -31.44
N ASP A 182 -21.48 -31.15 -31.29
CA ASP A 182 -20.54 -31.72 -32.27
C ASP A 182 -20.87 -33.18 -32.61
N ASP A 183 -21.14 -34.01 -31.60
CA ASP A 183 -21.50 -35.41 -31.79
C ASP A 183 -22.87 -35.55 -32.50
N ALA A 184 -23.87 -34.73 -32.13
CA ALA A 184 -25.16 -34.73 -32.80
C ALA A 184 -25.08 -34.23 -34.25
N GLU A 185 -24.12 -33.34 -34.56
CA GLU A 185 -23.80 -32.91 -35.92
C GLU A 185 -23.17 -34.01 -36.74
N PHE A 186 -22.16 -34.67 -36.19
CA PHE A 186 -21.47 -35.78 -36.82
C PHE A 186 -22.41 -36.95 -37.10
N TYR A 187 -23.24 -37.34 -36.13
CA TYR A 187 -24.17 -38.46 -36.27
C TYR A 187 -25.39 -38.13 -37.16
N GLY A 188 -25.71 -36.84 -37.33
CA GLY A 188 -26.92 -36.40 -38.05
C GLY A 188 -28.20 -36.47 -37.22
N ALA A 189 -28.09 -36.48 -35.88
CA ALA A 189 -29.22 -36.61 -34.95
C ALA A 189 -30.04 -35.31 -34.84
N ARG A 190 -30.99 -35.10 -35.76
CA ARG A 190 -31.78 -33.86 -35.88
C ARG A 190 -32.54 -33.49 -34.61
N GLN A 191 -33.19 -34.47 -33.98
CA GLN A 191 -33.93 -34.25 -32.74
C GLN A 191 -33.03 -33.73 -31.62
N ARG A 192 -31.82 -34.29 -31.51
CA ARG A 192 -30.86 -33.93 -30.47
C ARG A 192 -30.30 -32.53 -30.69
N LYS A 193 -30.03 -32.15 -31.94
CA LYS A 193 -29.66 -30.77 -32.28
C LYS A 193 -30.71 -29.77 -31.78
N VAL A 194 -32.00 -30.04 -31.99
CA VAL A 194 -33.09 -29.17 -31.53
C VAL A 194 -33.12 -29.09 -29.99
N GLN A 195 -32.96 -30.22 -29.29
CA GLN A 195 -32.90 -30.25 -27.83
C GLN A 195 -31.72 -29.43 -27.29
N ILE A 196 -30.51 -29.64 -27.84
CA ILE A 196 -29.30 -28.91 -27.44
C ILE A 196 -29.44 -27.42 -27.74
N ALA A 197 -29.97 -27.05 -28.91
CA ALA A 197 -30.18 -25.66 -29.31
C ALA A 197 -31.15 -24.90 -28.40
N SER A 198 -32.04 -25.59 -27.68
CA SER A 198 -32.94 -24.95 -26.70
C SER A 198 -32.22 -24.58 -25.39
N LEU A 199 -31.16 -25.31 -25.02
CA LEU A 199 -30.47 -25.13 -23.75
C LEU A 199 -29.15 -24.37 -23.90
N LEU A 200 -28.38 -24.65 -24.96
CA LEU A 200 -27.04 -24.09 -25.17
C LEU A 200 -27.01 -22.55 -25.11
N PRO A 201 -27.93 -21.79 -25.74
CA PRO A 201 -27.90 -20.32 -25.66
C PRO A 201 -28.08 -19.79 -24.24
N ILE A 202 -28.90 -20.46 -23.42
CA ILE A 202 -29.18 -20.07 -22.03
C ILE A 202 -27.91 -20.25 -21.20
N VAL A 203 -27.28 -21.43 -21.30
CA VAL A 203 -26.03 -21.75 -20.59
C VAL A 203 -24.88 -20.86 -21.05
N ALA A 204 -24.79 -20.59 -22.36
CA ALA A 204 -23.80 -19.69 -22.94
C ALA A 204 -23.95 -18.26 -22.41
N SER A 205 -25.18 -17.74 -22.35
CA SER A 205 -25.45 -16.41 -21.81
C SER A 205 -25.09 -16.32 -20.33
N GLU A 206 -25.41 -17.35 -19.54
CA GLU A 206 -25.10 -17.36 -18.11
C GLU A 206 -23.59 -17.45 -17.85
N LYS A 207 -22.86 -18.22 -18.68
CA LYS A 207 -21.39 -18.27 -18.67
C LYS A 207 -20.77 -16.89 -18.98
N LEU A 208 -21.30 -16.17 -19.98
CA LEU A 208 -20.84 -14.82 -20.29
C LEU A 208 -21.04 -13.86 -19.12
N LEU A 209 -22.23 -13.85 -18.52
CA LEU A 209 -22.52 -13.02 -17.35
C LEU A 209 -21.62 -13.37 -16.14
N PHE A 210 -21.27 -14.64 -15.97
CA PHE A 210 -20.32 -15.07 -14.95
C PHE A 210 -18.92 -14.46 -15.19
N ILE A 211 -18.40 -14.60 -16.41
CA ILE A 211 -17.10 -14.05 -16.81
C ILE A 211 -17.07 -12.52 -16.65
N GLU A 212 -18.10 -11.81 -17.13
CA GLU A 212 -18.19 -10.35 -17.00
C GLU A 212 -18.18 -9.87 -15.54
N ARG A 213 -18.81 -10.62 -14.63
CA ARG A 213 -18.79 -10.30 -13.19
C ARG A 213 -17.39 -10.46 -12.61
N GLU A 214 -16.69 -11.53 -12.96
CA GLU A 214 -15.31 -11.75 -12.51
C GLU A 214 -14.37 -10.65 -13.02
N GLU A 215 -14.47 -10.28 -14.30
CA GLU A 215 -13.68 -9.19 -14.88
C GLU A 215 -13.94 -7.84 -14.18
N LYS A 216 -15.21 -7.51 -13.91
CA LYS A 216 -15.56 -6.26 -13.19
C LYS A 216 -15.01 -6.25 -11.77
N LEU A 217 -15.04 -7.38 -11.06
CA LEU A 217 -14.45 -7.48 -9.71
C LEU A 217 -12.93 -7.28 -9.74
N TYR A 218 -12.26 -7.87 -10.73
CA TYR A 218 -10.83 -7.72 -10.95
C TYR A 218 -10.44 -6.28 -11.29
N ILE A 219 -11.16 -5.63 -12.21
CA ILE A 219 -10.90 -4.22 -12.57
C ILE A 219 -11.14 -3.30 -11.37
N ARG A 220 -12.18 -3.56 -10.57
CA ARG A 220 -12.46 -2.78 -9.35
C ARG A 220 -11.36 -2.94 -8.31
N SER A 221 -10.87 -4.15 -8.06
CA SER A 221 -9.80 -4.38 -7.09
C SER A 221 -8.48 -3.74 -7.53
N LEU A 222 -8.13 -3.86 -8.82
CA LEU A 222 -6.96 -3.21 -9.39
C LEU A 222 -7.02 -1.69 -9.26
N SER A 223 -8.17 -1.09 -9.58
CA SER A 223 -8.39 0.36 -9.45
C SER A 223 -8.17 0.83 -8.00
N LEU A 224 -8.68 0.09 -7.01
CA LEU A 224 -8.47 0.40 -5.59
C LEU A 224 -6.99 0.34 -5.18
N ILE A 225 -6.27 -0.69 -5.64
CA ILE A 225 -4.83 -0.84 -5.38
C ILE A 225 -4.05 0.33 -5.99
N THR A 226 -4.37 0.74 -7.22
CA THR A 226 -3.73 1.88 -7.87
C THR A 226 -3.94 3.18 -7.11
N VAL A 227 -5.17 3.44 -6.64
CA VAL A 227 -5.47 4.62 -5.81
C VAL A 227 -4.68 4.59 -4.51
N LEU A 228 -4.61 3.43 -3.85
CA LEU A 228 -3.90 3.27 -2.58
C LEU A 228 -2.38 3.47 -2.75
N ALA A 229 -1.80 2.94 -3.83
CA ALA A 229 -0.40 3.17 -4.19
C ALA A 229 -0.12 4.66 -4.46
N ALA A 230 -1.01 5.37 -5.16
CA ALA A 230 -0.87 6.80 -5.41
C ALA A 230 -0.90 7.60 -4.09
N VAL A 231 -1.78 7.25 -3.15
CA VAL A 231 -1.82 7.86 -1.81
C VAL A 231 -0.51 7.65 -1.06
N ILE A 232 0.06 6.44 -1.08
CA ILE A 232 1.35 6.13 -0.45
C ILE A 232 2.48 6.98 -1.05
N ILE A 233 2.50 7.15 -2.38
CA ILE A 233 3.50 7.99 -3.07
C ILE A 233 3.36 9.45 -2.60
N VAL A 234 2.14 10.00 -2.58
CA VAL A 234 1.89 11.37 -2.12
C VAL A 234 2.33 11.57 -0.67
N VAL A 235 1.96 10.65 0.23
CA VAL A 235 2.37 10.69 1.65
C VAL A 235 3.89 10.64 1.77
N SER A 236 4.56 9.76 1.02
CA SER A 236 6.02 9.65 1.03
C SER A 236 6.71 10.94 0.58
N ILE A 237 6.20 11.60 -0.47
CA ILE A 237 6.71 12.90 -0.95
C ILE A 237 6.53 13.98 0.14
N LEU A 238 5.36 14.02 0.80
CA LEU A 238 5.09 14.98 1.88
C LEU A 238 6.03 14.76 3.09
N LEU A 239 6.25 13.50 3.49
CA LEU A 239 7.17 13.14 4.56
C LEU A 239 8.61 13.54 4.24
N TYR A 240 9.06 13.27 3.01
CA TYR A 240 10.39 13.66 2.54
C TYR A 240 10.59 15.18 2.59
N LYS A 241 9.62 15.97 2.10
CA LYS A 241 9.66 17.45 2.16
C LYS A 241 9.69 17.96 3.60
N ARG A 242 8.88 17.39 4.50
CA ARG A 242 8.86 17.76 5.92
C ARG A 242 10.20 17.46 6.59
N ASN A 243 10.78 16.29 6.36
CA ASN A 243 12.05 15.88 6.94
C ASN A 243 13.21 16.78 6.45
N LYS A 244 13.24 17.12 5.15
CA LYS A 244 14.23 18.08 4.62
C LYS A 244 14.11 19.46 5.29
N LYS A 245 12.89 19.94 5.52
CA LYS A 245 12.66 21.21 6.23
C LYS A 245 13.10 21.11 7.70
N LEU A 246 12.85 19.99 8.37
CA LEU A 246 13.28 19.78 9.76
C LEU A 246 14.81 19.81 9.89
N LYS A 247 15.52 19.05 9.06
CA LYS A 247 17.00 19.05 9.03
C LYS A 247 17.59 20.44 8.75
N SER A 248 16.92 21.25 7.93
CA SER A 248 17.38 22.62 7.69
C SER A 248 17.22 23.51 8.93
N LYS A 249 16.16 23.31 9.73
CA LYS A 249 15.95 24.05 10.98
C LYS A 249 16.94 23.62 12.06
N GLU A 250 17.21 22.32 12.19
CA GLU A 250 18.22 21.79 13.12
C GLU A 250 19.59 22.43 12.89
N LYS A 251 20.04 22.49 11.63
CA LYS A 251 21.30 23.16 11.26
C LYS A 251 21.35 24.65 11.62
N ILE A 252 20.20 25.34 11.60
CA ILE A 252 20.13 26.76 11.99
C ILE A 252 20.25 26.87 13.51
N ILE A 253 19.56 26.01 14.26
CA ILE A 253 19.61 26.00 15.73
C ILE A 253 21.03 25.71 16.21
N GLU A 254 21.70 24.73 15.61
CA GLU A 254 23.09 24.36 15.93
C GLU A 254 24.03 25.56 15.76
N LYS A 255 23.97 26.24 14.61
CA LYS A 255 24.77 27.45 14.34
C LYS A 255 24.48 28.61 15.30
N VAL A 256 23.23 28.77 15.73
CA VAL A 256 22.86 29.82 16.69
C VAL A 256 23.42 29.47 18.07
N ASN A 257 23.36 28.20 18.46
CA ASN A 257 23.87 27.74 19.74
C ASN A 257 25.39 27.88 19.84
N GLU A 258 26.13 27.52 18.78
CA GLU A 258 27.58 27.73 18.70
C GLU A 258 27.95 29.20 18.94
N LYS A 259 27.30 30.13 18.22
CA LYS A 259 27.55 31.57 18.39
C LYS A 259 27.23 32.09 19.79
N LEU A 260 26.17 31.56 20.42
CA LEU A 260 25.81 31.93 21.79
C LEU A 260 26.86 31.42 22.79
N MET A 261 27.36 30.19 22.61
CA MET A 261 28.42 29.64 23.44
C MET A 261 29.72 30.43 23.32
N GLU A 262 30.13 30.77 22.10
CA GLU A 262 31.32 31.60 21.86
C GLU A 262 31.20 32.98 22.53
N GLY A 263 30.07 33.66 22.35
CA GLY A 263 29.83 34.96 23.01
C GLY A 263 29.77 34.88 24.53
N THR A 264 29.38 33.73 25.10
CA THR A 264 29.36 33.51 26.55
C THR A 264 30.78 33.33 27.08
N LYS A 265 31.61 32.51 26.42
CA LYS A 265 33.02 32.28 26.80
C LYS A 265 33.84 33.57 26.82
N ILE A 266 33.65 34.43 25.81
CA ILE A 266 34.31 35.73 25.75
C ILE A 266 33.97 36.60 26.97
N LYS A 267 32.70 36.62 27.39
CA LYS A 267 32.28 37.35 28.59
C LYS A 267 32.92 36.80 29.86
N GLU A 268 33.03 35.48 29.99
CA GLU A 268 33.69 34.82 31.13
C GLU A 268 35.18 35.19 31.23
N ASP A 269 35.91 35.18 30.11
CA ASP A 269 37.33 35.56 30.07
C ASP A 269 37.56 37.01 30.53
N TYR A 270 36.67 37.94 30.13
CA TYR A 270 36.75 39.34 30.59
C TYR A 270 36.43 39.50 32.07
N ILE A 271 35.41 38.79 32.58
CA ILE A 271 35.08 38.79 34.00
C ILE A 271 36.29 38.31 34.81
N GLY A 272 36.94 37.22 34.39
CA GLY A 272 38.17 36.71 35.01
C GLY A 272 39.31 37.74 35.02
N TYR A 273 39.48 38.48 33.93
CA TYR A 273 40.47 39.55 33.84
C TYR A 273 40.20 40.71 34.81
N PHE A 274 38.94 41.16 34.96
CA PHE A 274 38.58 42.19 35.93
C PHE A 274 38.86 41.77 37.37
N PHE A 275 38.54 40.52 37.74
CA PHE A 275 38.85 40.00 39.07
C PHE A 275 40.34 40.01 39.37
N ASN A 276 41.20 39.71 38.38
CA ASN A 276 42.65 39.76 38.55
C ASN A 276 43.16 41.18 38.85
N ILE A 277 42.62 42.21 38.18
CA ILE A 277 43.00 43.61 38.45
C ILE A 277 42.58 44.03 39.86
N ILE A 278 41.31 43.78 40.22
CA ILE A 278 40.78 44.14 41.54
C ILE A 278 41.58 43.43 42.63
N SER A 279 41.90 42.15 42.46
CA SER A 279 42.75 41.41 43.39
C SER A 279 44.14 42.03 43.54
N GLY A 280 44.74 42.52 42.44
CA GLY A 280 46.01 43.24 42.47
C GLY A 280 45.96 44.49 43.34
N TYR A 281 44.92 45.32 43.18
CA TYR A 281 44.72 46.52 43.98
C TYR A 281 44.42 46.22 45.45
N ILE A 282 43.63 45.17 45.75
CA ILE A 282 43.37 44.74 47.13
C ILE A 282 44.69 44.35 47.82
N LEU A 283 45.57 43.61 47.15
CA LEU A 283 46.88 43.25 47.69
C LEU A 283 47.77 44.48 47.93
N GLN A 284 47.73 45.48 47.06
CA GLN A 284 48.44 46.74 47.28
C GLN A 284 47.89 47.49 48.50
N LEU A 285 46.58 47.62 48.63
CA LEU A 285 45.93 48.23 49.80
C LEU A 285 46.26 47.48 51.09
N GLU A 286 46.30 46.15 51.05
CA GLU A 286 46.68 45.33 52.20
C GLU A 286 48.14 45.56 52.61
N ARG A 287 49.06 45.65 51.65
CA ARG A 287 50.46 46.01 51.93
C ARG A 287 50.56 47.39 52.57
N ILE A 288 49.77 48.35 52.08
CA ILE A 288 49.75 49.70 52.64
C ILE A 288 49.26 49.66 54.09
N LYS A 289 48.09 49.05 54.31
CA LYS A 289 47.48 48.91 55.64
C LYS A 289 48.43 48.24 56.63
N ARG A 290 49.01 47.08 56.28
CA ARG A 290 49.93 46.33 57.15
C ARG A 290 51.14 47.18 57.55
N SER A 291 51.72 47.93 56.60
CA SER A 291 52.86 48.80 56.88
C SER A 291 52.49 49.94 57.84
N VAL A 292 51.31 50.55 57.66
CA VAL A 292 50.81 51.59 58.59
C VAL A 292 50.54 51.00 59.98
N ASP A 293 49.81 49.88 60.06
CA ASP A 293 49.48 49.19 61.31
C ASP A 293 50.73 48.79 62.11
N THR A 294 51.84 48.49 61.42
CA THR A 294 53.12 48.13 62.06
C THR A 294 53.90 49.35 62.53
N LYS A 295 53.97 50.41 61.71
CA LYS A 295 54.82 51.58 61.96
C LYS A 295 54.18 52.61 62.90
N LEU A 296 52.84 52.68 62.94
CA LEU A 296 52.10 53.67 63.72
C LEU A 296 52.25 53.46 65.25
N PRO A 297 52.08 52.25 65.82
CA PRO A 297 52.33 52.02 67.26
C PRO A 297 53.80 52.18 67.64
N ALA A 298 54.71 51.87 66.70
CA ALA A 298 56.15 52.06 66.87
C ALA A 298 56.58 53.54 66.80
N LYS A 299 55.64 54.48 66.64
CA LYS A 299 55.87 55.93 66.53
C LYS A 299 56.85 56.32 65.41
N LYS A 300 56.98 55.48 64.37
CA LYS A 300 57.85 55.73 63.20
C LYS A 300 57.13 56.61 62.18
N TYR A 301 56.83 57.85 62.57
CA TYR A 301 56.06 58.78 61.75
C TYR A 301 56.78 59.14 60.44
N ASP A 302 58.11 59.29 60.48
CA ASP A 302 58.92 59.59 59.30
C ASP A 302 58.85 58.46 58.24
N ASP A 303 58.85 57.20 58.68
CA ASP A 303 58.74 56.04 57.79
C ASP A 303 57.35 55.90 57.13
N ILE A 304 56.30 56.41 57.78
CA ILE A 304 54.94 56.48 57.23
C ILE A 304 54.88 57.63 56.22
N GLN A 305 55.46 58.78 56.55
CA GLN A 305 55.53 59.93 55.64
C GLN A 305 56.31 59.60 54.37
N LEU A 306 57.45 58.91 54.47
CA LEU A 306 58.23 58.44 53.32
C LEU A 306 57.43 57.46 52.46
N MET A 307 56.69 56.55 53.09
CA MET A 307 55.84 55.60 52.37
C MET A 307 54.70 56.31 51.61
N ALA A 308 54.03 57.27 52.25
CA ALA A 308 52.99 58.07 51.61
C ALA A 308 53.57 58.88 50.44
N ASN A 309 54.74 59.50 50.61
CA ASN A 309 55.43 60.26 49.57
C ASN A 309 55.88 59.37 48.39
N ASN A 310 56.15 58.09 48.62
CA ASN A 310 56.52 57.13 47.58
C ASN A 310 55.33 56.63 46.74
N ILE A 311 54.09 56.89 47.18
CA ILE A 311 52.91 56.59 46.38
C ILE A 311 52.81 57.62 45.25
N ASN A 312 53.21 57.20 44.05
CA ASN A 312 53.11 58.03 42.87
C ASN A 312 51.73 57.87 42.21
N ILE A 313 50.80 58.73 42.60
CA ILE A 313 49.42 58.75 42.06
C ILE A 313 49.41 58.90 40.53
N LYS A 314 50.32 59.70 39.97
CA LYS A 314 50.42 59.88 38.52
C LYS A 314 50.74 58.57 37.80
N LYS A 315 51.67 57.77 38.35
CA LYS A 315 52.03 56.46 37.80
C LYS A 315 50.89 55.44 37.90
N GLU A 316 50.17 55.42 39.01
CA GLU A 316 48.97 54.57 39.17
C GLU A 316 47.87 54.95 38.17
N ARG A 317 47.73 56.25 37.88
CA ARG A 317 46.78 56.75 36.87
C ARG A 317 47.17 56.36 35.44
N GLU A 318 48.44 56.49 35.09
CA GLU A 318 48.96 56.02 33.80
C GLU A 318 48.73 54.50 33.64
N THR A 319 48.91 53.75 34.73
CA THR A 319 48.62 52.31 34.76
C THR A 319 47.13 52.04 34.52
N LEU A 320 46.23 52.75 35.22
CA LEU A 320 44.78 52.65 35.00
C LEU A 320 44.40 52.91 33.53
N PHE A 321 44.93 53.96 32.92
CA PHE A 321 44.63 54.30 31.54
C PHE A 321 45.15 53.26 30.54
N ASN A 322 46.40 52.81 30.70
CA ASN A 322 46.96 51.76 29.85
C ASN A 322 46.16 50.45 29.98
N THR A 323 45.82 50.06 31.21
CA THR A 323 44.98 48.89 31.45
C THR A 323 43.61 49.04 30.80
N PHE A 324 42.94 50.18 31.00
CA PHE A 324 41.64 50.44 30.38
C PHE A 324 41.71 50.36 28.85
N ASP A 325 42.65 51.07 28.23
CA ASP A 325 42.77 51.13 26.77
C ASP A 325 43.00 49.74 26.17
N HIS A 326 43.90 48.94 26.74
CA HIS A 326 44.21 47.60 26.25
C HIS A 326 43.04 46.62 26.44
N VAL A 327 42.31 46.71 27.55
CA VAL A 327 41.10 45.89 27.78
C VAL A 327 40.01 46.28 26.81
N PHE A 328 39.78 47.58 26.69
CA PHE A 328 38.73 48.13 25.86
C PHE A 328 38.93 47.74 24.39
N ILE A 329 40.14 47.88 23.85
CA ILE A 329 40.45 47.48 22.46
C ILE A 329 40.37 45.97 22.28
N LYS A 330 40.68 45.15 23.30
CA LYS A 330 40.43 43.70 23.19
C LYS A 330 38.94 43.38 23.03
N ILE A 331 38.07 44.10 23.75
CA ILE A 331 36.61 43.94 23.65
C ILE A 331 36.07 44.54 22.35
N PHE A 332 36.60 45.69 21.93
CA PHE A 332 36.15 46.48 20.77
C PHE A 332 37.34 46.78 19.84
N PRO A 333 37.87 45.78 19.12
CA PRO A 333 39.10 45.94 18.33
C PRO A 333 38.96 46.96 17.20
N ASN A 334 37.76 47.08 16.62
CA ASN A 334 37.48 48.01 15.53
C ASN A 334 36.92 49.35 16.02
N PHE A 335 36.96 49.63 17.33
CA PHE A 335 36.32 50.83 17.89
C PHE A 335 36.83 52.11 17.24
N VAL A 336 38.15 52.26 17.14
CA VAL A 336 38.78 53.46 16.57
C VAL A 336 38.38 53.64 15.11
N GLU A 337 38.36 52.56 14.33
CA GLU A 337 37.97 52.60 12.92
C GLU A 337 36.49 52.96 12.74
N GLU A 338 35.58 52.29 13.46
CA GLU A 338 34.14 52.55 13.40
C GLU A 338 33.78 53.94 13.93
N PHE A 339 34.45 54.38 15.00
CA PHE A 339 34.29 55.72 15.54
C PHE A 339 34.71 56.78 14.51
N ASN A 340 35.82 56.57 13.81
CA ASN A 340 36.30 57.48 12.78
C ASN A 340 35.44 57.54 11.51
N LYS A 341 34.58 56.53 11.26
CA LYS A 341 33.57 56.58 10.18
C LYS A 341 32.47 57.61 10.45
N LEU A 342 32.33 58.10 11.68
CA LEU A 342 31.37 59.13 12.05
C LEU A 342 31.84 60.56 11.68
N PHE A 343 33.04 60.71 11.13
CA PHE A 343 33.68 62.00 10.84
C PHE A 343 34.14 62.09 9.38
N THR A 344 34.31 63.32 8.87
CA THR A 344 35.05 63.54 7.60
C THR A 344 36.53 63.23 7.79
N LYS A 345 37.26 62.96 6.70
CA LYS A 345 38.69 62.58 6.76
C LYS A 345 39.55 63.58 7.52
N GLU A 346 39.23 64.87 7.44
CA GLU A 346 39.96 65.97 8.08
C GLU A 346 39.71 66.05 9.60
N ASN A 347 38.61 65.45 10.07
CA ASN A 347 38.17 65.50 11.46
C ASN A 347 38.35 64.17 12.22
N GLN A 348 38.97 63.16 11.59
CA GLN A 348 39.24 61.87 12.23
C GLN A 348 40.26 61.99 13.35
N ILE A 349 40.08 61.17 14.38
CA ILE A 349 40.88 61.12 15.61
C ILE A 349 41.59 59.77 15.65
N TRP A 350 42.88 59.79 15.36
CA TRP A 350 43.73 58.60 15.41
C TRP A 350 44.70 58.70 16.60
N PRO A 351 44.94 57.59 17.34
CA PRO A 351 45.99 57.55 18.36
C PRO A 351 47.37 57.87 17.78
N LYS A 352 48.23 58.48 18.58
CA LYS A 352 49.64 58.72 18.23
C LYS A 352 50.45 57.43 18.37
N GLU A 353 51.67 57.37 17.81
CA GLU A 353 52.53 56.17 17.80
C GLU A 353 52.71 55.49 19.19
N ASN A 354 52.64 56.27 20.28
CA ASN A 354 52.84 55.78 21.65
C ASN A 354 51.54 55.68 22.48
N GLU A 355 50.36 55.85 21.86
CA GLU A 355 49.07 55.84 22.56
C GLU A 355 48.15 54.75 21.99
N VAL A 356 47.45 54.02 22.87
CA VAL A 356 46.42 53.05 22.45
C VAL A 356 45.10 53.77 22.17
N LEU A 357 44.70 54.69 23.05
CA LEU A 357 43.57 55.60 22.84
C LEU A 357 43.97 57.03 23.22
N THR A 358 43.47 58.01 22.46
CA THR A 358 43.56 59.43 22.83
C THR A 358 42.57 59.74 23.95
N THR A 359 42.74 60.87 24.64
CA THR A 359 41.77 61.31 25.66
C THR A 359 40.35 61.44 25.13
N ASP A 360 40.18 61.96 23.91
CA ASP A 360 38.86 62.08 23.27
C ASP A 360 38.25 60.68 23.04
N LEU A 361 39.05 59.72 22.55
CA LEU A 361 38.59 58.35 22.34
C LEU A 361 38.25 57.63 23.67
N ARG A 362 39.01 57.88 24.74
CA ARG A 362 38.73 57.31 26.07
C ARG A 362 37.37 57.74 26.62
N ILE A 363 36.97 59.00 26.42
CA ILE A 363 35.66 59.49 26.84
C ILE A 363 34.54 58.65 26.19
N PHE A 364 34.62 58.44 24.88
CA PHE A 364 33.59 57.68 24.15
C PHE A 364 33.72 56.17 24.36
N ALA A 365 34.92 55.67 24.66
CA ALA A 365 35.13 54.28 25.09
C ALA A 365 34.45 54.01 26.45
N LEU A 366 34.59 54.93 27.42
CA LEU A 366 33.91 54.83 28.72
C LEU A 366 32.38 54.87 28.56
N MET A 367 31.87 55.75 27.69
CA MET A 367 30.45 55.76 27.33
C MET A 367 30.02 54.43 26.71
N ARG A 368 30.83 53.87 25.80
CA ARG A 368 30.58 52.56 25.19
C ARG A 368 30.55 51.42 26.20
N MET A 369 31.33 51.52 27.27
CA MET A 369 31.32 50.58 28.40
C MET A 369 30.12 50.76 29.33
N GLY A 370 29.25 51.73 29.08
CA GLY A 370 28.05 52.01 29.87
C GLY A 370 28.22 53.12 30.92
N ILE A 371 29.41 53.71 31.04
CA ILE A 371 29.68 54.85 31.93
C ILE A 371 29.31 56.12 31.17
N THR A 372 28.04 56.51 31.27
CA THR A 372 27.47 57.62 30.49
C THR A 372 27.42 58.94 31.25
N ASP A 373 27.54 58.89 32.58
CA ASP A 373 27.48 60.07 33.43
C ASP A 373 28.81 60.86 33.38
N THR A 374 28.68 62.17 33.18
CA THR A 374 29.83 63.04 32.91
C THR A 374 30.71 63.22 34.15
N GLU A 375 30.12 63.13 35.34
CA GLU A 375 30.83 63.20 36.63
C GLU A 375 31.80 62.01 36.82
N THR A 376 31.36 60.77 36.56
CA THR A 376 32.21 59.59 36.70
C THR A 376 33.31 59.57 35.64
N ILE A 377 33.01 59.94 34.40
CA ILE A 377 34.05 60.08 33.35
C ILE A 377 35.09 61.11 33.78
N ALA A 378 34.65 62.26 34.33
CA ALA A 378 35.53 63.32 34.81
C ALA A 378 36.43 62.83 35.96
N LYS A 379 35.88 62.09 36.93
CA LYS A 379 36.63 61.48 38.03
C LYS A 379 37.65 60.44 37.55
N ILE A 380 37.28 59.59 36.58
CA ILE A 380 38.17 58.55 36.04
C ILE A 380 39.34 59.19 35.29
N LEU A 381 39.06 60.20 34.45
CA LEU A 381 40.04 60.84 33.58
C LEU A 381 40.79 62.02 34.23
N GLU A 382 40.49 62.38 35.48
CA GLU A 382 41.05 63.52 36.23
C GLU A 382 40.85 64.88 35.54
N TYR A 383 39.68 65.08 34.95
CA TYR A 383 39.27 66.36 34.38
C TYR A 383 38.12 66.96 35.18
N SER A 384 37.89 68.27 35.01
CA SER A 384 36.64 68.86 35.50
C SER A 384 35.46 68.39 34.66
N GLU A 385 34.26 68.30 35.24
CA GLU A 385 33.04 68.02 34.47
C GLU A 385 32.86 68.96 33.29
N LYS A 386 33.20 70.24 33.48
CA LYS A 386 33.20 71.25 32.42
C LYS A 386 34.15 70.88 31.28
N THR A 387 35.34 70.38 31.59
CA THR A 387 36.33 69.96 30.59
C THR A 387 35.84 68.75 29.80
N ILE A 388 35.29 67.72 30.46
CA ILE A 388 34.70 66.56 29.77
C ILE A 388 33.52 66.96 28.90
N TYR A 389 32.65 67.84 29.41
CA TYR A 389 31.52 68.37 28.65
C TYR A 389 32.00 69.09 27.38
N VAL A 390 33.01 69.96 27.50
CA VAL A 390 33.61 70.66 26.36
C VAL A 390 34.23 69.69 25.37
N TYR A 391 34.96 68.66 25.83
CA TYR A 391 35.54 67.66 24.93
C TYR A 391 34.46 66.89 24.17
N LYS A 392 33.40 66.44 24.87
CA LYS A 392 32.24 65.76 24.24
C LYS A 392 31.58 66.66 23.19
N MET A 393 31.27 67.91 23.54
CA MET A 393 30.63 68.86 22.63
C MET A 393 31.51 69.15 21.42
N ARG A 394 32.81 69.38 21.64
CA ARG A 394 33.78 69.63 20.56
C ARG A 394 33.86 68.47 19.58
N ILE A 395 33.88 67.23 20.07
CA ILE A 395 33.92 66.05 19.19
C ILE A 395 32.59 65.88 18.47
N LYS A 396 31.45 65.97 19.18
CA LYS A 396 30.13 65.87 18.55
C LYS A 396 29.88 66.93 17.47
N ALA A 397 30.38 68.15 17.65
CA ALA A 397 30.26 69.22 16.67
C ALA A 397 31.00 68.94 15.35
N LYS A 398 32.02 68.07 15.38
CA LYS A 398 32.79 67.66 14.19
C LYS A 398 32.23 66.42 13.50
N ALA A 399 31.27 65.74 14.12
CA ALA A 399 30.69 64.52 13.58
C ALA A 399 29.70 64.82 12.44
N LEU A 400 29.55 63.85 11.53
CA LEU A 400 28.59 63.87 10.43
C LEU A 400 27.13 63.79 10.92
N ILE A 401 26.93 63.40 12.18
CA ILE A 401 25.64 63.07 12.80
C ILE A 401 25.57 63.76 14.15
N HIS A 402 24.41 64.35 14.47
CA HIS A 402 24.26 65.28 15.58
C HIS A 402 23.37 64.75 16.72
N GLY A 403 23.50 65.34 17.90
CA GLY A 403 22.63 65.06 19.06
C GLY A 403 22.77 63.62 19.57
N ASP A 404 21.62 63.01 19.86
CA ASP A 404 21.52 61.68 20.47
C ASP A 404 21.85 60.54 19.49
N GLU A 405 21.72 60.78 18.17
CA GLU A 405 22.07 59.78 17.16
C GLU A 405 23.57 59.44 17.20
N PHE A 406 24.42 60.44 17.46
CA PHE A 406 25.85 60.21 17.62
C PHE A 406 26.14 59.23 18.77
N ASP A 407 25.53 59.44 19.93
CA ASP A 407 25.71 58.56 21.09
C ASP A 407 25.19 57.15 20.80
N GLN A 408 24.03 57.03 20.15
CA GLN A 408 23.50 55.72 19.74
C GLN A 408 24.43 54.98 18.79
N ARG A 409 25.06 55.68 17.84
CA ARG A 409 26.02 55.09 16.90
C ARG A 409 27.30 54.64 17.58
N VAL A 410 27.80 55.43 18.53
CA VAL A 410 28.93 55.03 19.38
C VAL A 410 28.58 53.77 20.18
N MET A 411 27.38 53.72 20.80
CA MET A 411 26.92 52.55 21.55
C MET A 411 26.69 51.31 20.65
N ALA A 412 26.33 51.52 19.39
CA ALA A 412 26.10 50.46 18.41
C ALA A 412 27.39 49.86 17.83
N ILE A 413 28.57 50.47 18.10
CA ILE A 413 29.86 49.87 17.74
C ILE A 413 29.94 48.49 18.38
N LYS A 414 30.01 47.46 17.53
CA LYS A 414 29.93 46.07 17.97
C LYS A 414 31.25 45.65 18.61
N ALA A 415 31.16 44.91 19.72
CA ALA A 415 32.26 44.05 20.12
C ALA A 415 32.44 43.02 18.99
N VAL A 416 33.66 42.87 18.49
CA VAL A 416 33.95 41.91 17.42
C VAL A 416 34.68 40.74 18.04
N ASP A 417 34.09 39.56 17.84
CA ASP A 417 34.72 38.27 18.00
C ASP A 417 36.00 38.20 17.16
N THR A 418 37.17 38.29 17.81
CA THR A 418 38.47 38.32 17.12
C THR A 418 38.89 36.98 16.50
N SER A 419 38.02 35.98 16.43
CA SER A 419 38.34 34.66 15.87
C SER A 419 38.14 34.53 14.35
N GLY A 420 37.70 35.59 13.65
CA GLY A 420 37.48 35.58 12.20
C GLY A 420 38.71 35.76 11.30
N LYS A 421 39.91 36.00 11.83
CA LYS A 421 41.16 36.01 11.04
C LYS A 421 42.11 34.92 11.50
N LYS A 422 41.85 33.69 11.08
CA LYS A 422 42.93 32.74 10.81
C LYS A 422 43.47 33.04 9.41
N ALA A 423 44.75 33.34 9.32
CA ALA A 423 45.52 33.27 8.07
C ALA A 423 45.62 31.82 7.60
#